data_AF-A0A4Q7DX41-F1
#
_entry.id   AF-A0A4Q7DX41-F1
#
_cell.length_a   1.000
_cell.length_b   1.000
_cell.length_c   1.000
_cell.angle_alpha   90.00
_cell.angle_beta   90.00
_cell.angle_gamma   90.00
#
_symmetry.space_group_name_H-M   'P 1'
#
loop_
_entity.id
_entity.type
_entity.pdbx_description
1 polymer ?
#
loop_
_entity_poly.entity_id
_entity_poly.type
_entity_poly.pdbx_seq_one_letter_code
_entity_poly.pdbx_strand_id
1 'polypeptide(L)'
;MYDSSHLFSSFIKNGEQTDYDKDIQLYTYELDKNIAECKDFKHLEKALKEVNNSCSLKTKGGLLCLEFEAGSEHWQDGFNEYFYSTLDNFMRVCIRKKSVPSKFCILDRKLSESDTRDPLLKKVIQVTMWVTLLSDMADHIQDNNVLVFFVHHKEGKTKPYQITPFVDLQVIEELELDCDEARYERLHGSWHLEDAQTKDRQSVMLVSFAEIMSSMEDGSNPFEIFLANTKKFHDRYCENYEIYVNRFTVDSQLREIDEQHLSFVGKLQDLVTL
;
A
#
# COMPACT_ATOMS: atom_id res chain seq x y z
N MET A 1 22.56 -5.04 20.16
CA MET A 1 22.43 -3.58 20.14
C MET A 1 20.96 -3.31 19.88
N TYR A 2 20.27 -2.59 20.76
CA TYR A 2 18.84 -2.33 20.58
C TYR A 2 18.65 -1.32 19.44
N ASP A 3 17.60 -1.48 18.63
CA ASP A 3 17.24 -0.49 17.61
C ASP A 3 16.63 0.75 18.28
N SER A 4 17.12 1.94 17.94
CA SER A 4 16.71 3.21 18.53
C SER A 4 15.22 3.50 18.33
N SER A 5 14.64 3.09 17.20
CA SER A 5 13.19 3.21 16.97
C SER A 5 12.37 2.26 17.84
N HIS A 6 12.90 1.06 18.10
CA HIS A 6 12.26 0.12 19.01
C HIS A 6 12.26 0.64 20.45
N LEU A 7 13.41 1.16 20.93
CA LEU A 7 13.49 1.74 22.27
C LEU A 7 12.57 2.94 22.44
N PHE A 8 12.47 3.81 21.44
CA PHE A 8 11.54 4.94 21.47
C PHE A 8 10.09 4.47 21.53
N SER A 9 9.65 3.66 20.57
CA SER A 9 8.26 3.17 20.54
C SER A 9 7.90 2.34 21.78
N SER A 10 8.83 1.51 22.30
CA SER A 10 8.61 0.76 23.54
C SER A 10 8.44 1.69 24.75
N PHE A 11 9.22 2.77 24.84
CA PHE A 11 9.05 3.75 25.91
C PHE A 11 7.66 4.39 25.85
N ILE A 12 7.22 4.83 24.68
CA ILE A 12 5.88 5.44 24.50
C ILE A 12 4.75 4.44 24.80
N LYS A 13 4.90 3.18 24.38
CA LYS A 13 3.91 2.13 24.62
C LYS A 13 3.74 1.82 26.10
N ASN A 14 4.85 1.58 26.78
CA ASN A 14 4.84 1.18 28.19
C ASN A 14 4.69 2.37 29.14
N GLY A 15 4.97 3.58 28.65
CA GLY A 15 4.84 4.81 29.40
C GLY A 15 3.42 5.36 29.44
N GLU A 16 3.20 6.28 30.37
CA GLU A 16 2.00 7.09 30.49
C GLU A 16 2.32 8.52 30.09
N GLN A 17 1.51 9.10 29.20
CA GLN A 17 1.65 10.51 28.85
C GLN A 17 1.11 11.35 30.01
N THR A 18 1.97 12.16 30.62
CA THR A 18 1.61 12.96 31.80
C THR A 18 1.37 14.43 31.49
N ASP A 19 1.93 14.93 30.40
CA ASP A 19 1.76 16.31 29.96
C ASP A 19 1.86 16.44 28.43
N TYR A 20 1.24 17.49 27.88
CA TYR A 20 1.35 17.88 26.48
C TYR A 20 1.13 19.38 26.29
N ASP A 21 2.19 20.07 25.88
CA ASP A 21 2.11 21.46 25.46
C ASP A 21 1.85 21.53 23.96
N LYS A 22 0.67 22.05 23.59
CA LYS A 22 0.22 22.17 22.19
C LYS A 22 0.96 23.24 21.40
N ASP A 23 1.45 24.29 22.06
CA ASP A 23 2.01 25.45 21.38
C ASP A 23 3.39 25.12 20.80
N ILE A 24 4.15 24.27 21.50
CA ILE A 24 5.48 23.79 21.08
C ILE A 24 5.51 22.28 20.77
N GLN A 25 4.37 21.60 20.81
CA GLN A 25 4.25 20.16 20.59
C GLN A 25 5.19 19.33 21.49
N LEU A 26 5.33 19.74 22.76
CA LEU A 26 6.17 19.07 23.75
C LEU A 26 5.39 17.97 24.46
N TYR A 27 5.90 16.75 24.40
CA TYR A 27 5.32 15.58 25.02
C TYR A 27 6.13 15.17 26.25
N THR A 28 5.43 14.82 27.33
CA THR A 28 6.03 14.25 28.54
C THR A 28 5.46 12.87 28.82
N TYR A 29 6.34 11.89 28.99
CA TYR A 29 6.00 10.51 29.32
C TYR A 29 6.73 10.04 30.59
N GLU A 30 6.03 9.28 31.42
CA GLU A 30 6.62 8.61 32.59
C GLU A 30 6.56 7.08 32.43
N LEU A 31 7.64 6.40 32.82
CA LEU A 31 7.79 4.95 32.75
C LEU A 31 8.43 4.42 34.03
N ASP A 32 7.91 3.34 34.62
CA ASP A 32 8.62 2.67 35.73
C ASP A 32 9.96 2.11 35.22
N LYS A 33 11.07 2.52 35.86
CA LYS A 33 12.42 2.07 35.51
C LYS A 33 12.57 0.54 35.56
N ASN A 34 11.74 -0.15 36.35
CA ASN A 34 11.75 -1.59 36.50
C ASN A 34 11.20 -2.31 35.26
N ILE A 35 10.31 -1.66 34.50
CA ILE A 35 9.74 -2.21 33.26
C ILE A 35 10.46 -1.71 32.00
N ALA A 36 11.27 -0.66 32.10
CA ALA A 36 12.08 -0.18 30.99
C ALA A 36 12.96 -1.30 30.39
N GLU A 37 12.89 -1.49 29.07
CA GLU A 37 13.65 -2.53 28.38
C GLU A 37 15.17 -2.33 28.49
N CYS A 38 15.62 -1.08 28.40
CA CYS A 38 17.02 -0.71 28.59
C CYS A 38 17.28 -0.25 30.02
N LYS A 39 18.18 -0.94 30.73
CA LYS A 39 18.60 -0.56 32.10
C LYS A 39 19.79 0.41 32.15
N ASP A 40 20.49 0.58 31.03
CA ASP A 40 21.50 1.63 30.90
C ASP A 40 20.82 2.91 30.41
N PHE A 41 20.44 3.78 31.34
CA PHE A 41 19.67 4.98 31.01
C PHE A 41 20.47 6.04 30.23
N LYS A 42 21.81 6.03 30.33
CA LYS A 42 22.64 6.89 29.49
C LYS A 42 22.63 6.41 28.04
N HIS A 43 22.69 5.09 27.85
CA HIS A 43 22.54 4.50 26.53
C HIS A 43 21.12 4.71 25.98
N LEU A 44 20.09 4.55 26.81
CA LEU A 44 18.70 4.80 26.43
C LEU A 44 18.50 6.23 25.95
N GLU A 45 18.92 7.24 26.72
CA GLU A 45 18.82 8.64 26.31
C GLU A 45 19.52 8.91 24.98
N LYS A 46 20.72 8.34 24.79
CA LYS A 46 21.46 8.46 23.52
C LYS A 46 20.66 7.86 22.36
N ALA A 47 20.09 6.67 22.52
CA ALA A 47 19.29 6.01 21.50
C ALA A 47 18.01 6.82 21.18
N LEU A 48 17.33 7.37 22.19
CA LEU A 48 16.17 8.25 21.98
C LEU A 48 16.55 9.51 21.18
N LYS A 49 17.73 10.09 21.45
CA LYS A 49 18.29 11.23 20.70
C LYS A 49 18.65 10.92 19.25
N GLU A 50 18.93 9.66 18.91
CA GLU A 50 19.14 9.23 17.53
C GLU A 50 17.82 9.20 16.72
N VAL A 51 16.67 9.18 17.40
CA VAL A 51 15.34 9.32 16.77
C VAL A 51 14.91 10.79 16.76
N ASN A 52 15.01 11.46 17.91
CA ASN A 52 14.60 12.85 18.09
C ASN A 52 15.59 13.59 19.00
N ASN A 53 16.27 14.60 18.46
CA ASN A 53 17.37 15.29 19.15
C ASN A 53 16.95 16.07 20.40
N SER A 54 15.66 16.41 20.54
CA SER A 54 15.12 17.14 21.68
C SER A 54 14.91 16.25 22.92
N CYS A 55 15.00 14.93 22.76
CA CYS A 55 14.76 13.98 23.84
C CYS A 55 15.59 14.30 25.08
N SER A 56 14.93 14.35 26.24
CA SER A 56 15.55 14.55 27.54
C SER A 56 15.00 13.49 28.50
N LEU A 57 15.90 12.66 29.06
CA LEU A 57 15.53 11.58 29.96
C LEU A 57 16.00 11.91 31.38
N LYS A 58 15.07 12.00 32.33
CA LYS A 58 15.34 12.24 33.75
C LYS A 58 14.88 11.06 34.59
N THR A 59 15.51 10.83 35.73
CA THR A 59 15.07 9.81 36.70
C THR A 59 14.54 10.50 37.95
N LYS A 60 13.29 10.24 38.33
CA LYS A 60 12.65 10.86 39.49
C LYS A 60 11.82 9.82 40.25
N GLY A 61 12.14 9.59 41.53
CA GLY A 61 11.30 8.76 42.40
C GLY A 61 11.12 7.30 41.95
N GLY A 62 12.02 6.76 41.13
CA GLY A 62 11.87 5.41 40.54
C GLY A 62 11.26 5.39 39.14
N LEU A 63 10.78 6.53 38.64
CA LEU A 63 10.29 6.70 37.28
C LEU A 63 11.37 7.28 36.36
N LEU A 64 11.27 6.93 35.09
CA LEU A 64 11.96 7.58 33.98
C LEU A 64 10.98 8.57 33.35
N CYS A 65 11.35 9.85 33.29
CA CYS A 65 10.58 10.91 32.65
C CYS A 65 11.26 11.26 31.32
N LEU A 66 10.57 11.04 30.21
CA LEU A 66 11.01 11.42 28.87
C LEU A 66 10.24 12.66 28.42
N GLU A 67 10.97 13.70 28.02
CA GLU A 67 10.44 14.91 27.39
C GLU A 67 10.97 15.00 25.95
N PHE A 68 10.13 15.31 24.97
CA PHE A 68 10.56 15.57 23.58
C PHE A 68 9.57 16.46 22.81
N GLU A 69 10.07 17.26 21.89
CA GLU A 69 9.30 18.12 20.98
C GLU A 69 9.06 17.38 19.65
N ALA A 70 7.81 17.35 19.19
CA ALA A 70 7.44 16.65 17.95
C ALA A 70 7.56 17.51 16.68
N GLY A 71 8.13 18.72 16.79
CA GLY A 71 8.43 19.59 15.64
C GLY A 71 9.34 18.93 14.61
N SER A 72 9.10 19.22 13.33
CA SER A 72 9.80 18.61 12.18
C SER A 72 11.34 18.71 12.24
N GLU A 73 11.84 19.75 12.88
CA GLU A 73 13.26 20.09 13.04
C GLU A 73 14.00 19.24 14.08
N HIS A 74 13.26 18.52 14.92
CA HIS A 74 13.83 17.71 15.99
C HIS A 74 14.06 16.25 15.59
N TRP A 75 13.29 15.75 14.62
CA TRP A 75 13.44 14.41 14.10
C TRP A 75 14.74 14.28 13.32
N GLN A 76 15.47 13.20 13.56
CA GLN A 76 16.71 12.91 12.84
C GLN A 76 16.42 12.38 11.42
N ASP A 77 17.44 12.39 10.56
CA ASP A 77 17.34 11.83 9.21
C ASP A 77 16.83 10.38 9.25
N GLY A 78 15.81 10.09 8.45
CA GLY A 78 15.11 8.80 8.46
C GLY A 78 13.97 8.69 9.49
N PHE A 79 13.77 9.70 10.35
CA PHE A 79 12.71 9.76 11.36
C PHE A 79 11.75 10.94 11.21
N ASN A 80 11.89 11.75 10.16
CA ASN A 80 11.02 12.91 9.87
C ASN A 80 9.52 12.58 9.80
N GLU A 81 9.19 11.31 9.59
CA GLU A 81 7.82 10.79 9.50
C GLU A 81 7.61 9.64 10.47
N TYR A 82 8.30 9.68 11.60
CA TYR A 82 8.24 8.60 12.57
C TYR A 82 7.02 8.71 13.47
N PHE A 83 6.49 9.90 13.72
CA PHE A 83 5.59 10.13 14.84
C PHE A 83 4.22 10.64 14.40
N TYR A 84 3.16 9.94 14.81
CA TYR A 84 1.77 10.20 14.42
C TYR A 84 0.87 10.27 15.64
N SER A 85 0.05 11.33 15.72
CA SER A 85 -0.87 11.52 16.84
C SER A 85 -2.01 10.50 16.87
N THR A 86 -2.49 10.09 15.70
CA THR A 86 -3.60 9.13 15.55
C THR A 86 -3.38 8.16 14.40
N LEU A 87 -4.02 7.00 14.45
CA LEU A 87 -4.01 6.05 13.34
C LEU A 87 -4.66 6.63 12.07
N ASP A 88 -5.67 7.50 12.21
CA ASP A 88 -6.30 8.20 11.07
C ASP A 88 -5.30 9.16 10.39
N ASN A 89 -4.54 9.93 11.17
CA ASN A 89 -3.47 10.78 10.63
C ASN A 89 -2.43 9.94 9.86
N PHE A 90 -1.95 8.85 10.48
CA PHE A 90 -1.04 7.92 9.83
C PHE A 90 -1.57 7.40 8.49
N MET A 91 -2.81 6.90 8.48
CA MET A 91 -3.49 6.40 7.29
C MET A 91 -3.56 7.46 6.18
N ARG A 92 -3.98 8.70 6.51
CA ARG A 92 -4.06 9.80 5.54
C ARG A 92 -2.69 10.12 4.92
N VAL A 93 -1.62 10.10 5.72
CA VAL A 93 -0.26 10.33 5.24
C VAL A 93 0.17 9.19 4.30
N CYS A 94 -0.04 7.94 4.72
CA CYS A 94 0.30 6.75 3.94
C CYS A 94 -0.42 6.72 2.58
N ILE A 95 -1.73 6.97 2.56
CA ILE A 95 -2.54 7.06 1.34
C ILE A 95 -2.03 8.16 0.43
N ARG A 96 -1.78 9.36 0.97
CA ARG A 96 -1.29 10.51 0.19
C ARG A 96 0.06 10.22 -0.46
N LYS A 97 0.95 9.52 0.25
CA LYS A 97 2.30 9.16 -0.23
C LYS A 97 2.34 7.86 -1.02
N LYS A 98 1.26 7.08 -0.98
CA LYS A 98 1.15 5.76 -1.62
C LYS A 98 2.21 4.79 -1.09
N SER A 99 2.55 4.93 0.19
CA SER A 99 3.61 4.16 0.84
C SER A 99 3.45 4.18 2.35
N VAL A 100 3.83 3.08 3.01
CA VAL A 100 3.92 3.00 4.46
C VAL A 100 5.38 3.27 4.88
N PRO A 101 5.65 4.19 5.83
CA PRO A 101 6.99 4.37 6.38
C PRO A 101 7.54 3.07 6.97
N SER A 102 8.84 2.83 6.82
CA SER A 102 9.48 1.63 7.38
C SER A 102 9.55 1.64 8.91
N LYS A 103 9.52 2.83 9.53
CA LYS A 103 9.54 3.06 10.97
C LYS A 103 8.48 4.08 11.31
N PHE A 104 7.64 3.80 12.32
CA PHE A 104 6.59 4.71 12.75
C PHE A 104 6.14 4.42 14.18
N CYS A 105 5.54 5.40 14.83
CA CYS A 105 4.95 5.33 16.15
C CYS A 105 3.64 6.12 16.15
N ILE A 106 2.55 5.48 16.58
CA ILE A 106 1.20 6.00 16.58
C ILE A 106 0.72 6.08 18.04
N LEU A 107 0.42 7.29 18.49
CA LEU A 107 0.21 7.57 19.92
C LEU A 107 -1.10 7.03 20.49
N ASP A 108 -2.23 7.39 19.87
CA ASP A 108 -3.57 7.12 20.41
C ASP A 108 -3.82 5.63 20.69
N ARG A 109 -3.28 4.76 19.85
CA ARG A 109 -3.37 3.30 19.97
C ARG A 109 -2.08 2.64 20.44
N LYS A 110 -1.03 3.41 20.72
CA LYS A 110 0.29 2.91 21.13
C LYS A 110 0.83 1.85 20.16
N LEU A 111 0.79 2.14 18.86
CA LEU A 111 1.25 1.23 17.81
C LEU A 111 2.61 1.67 17.22
N SER A 112 3.34 0.74 16.63
CA SER A 112 4.58 0.98 15.89
C SER A 112 4.80 -0.05 14.78
N GLU A 113 5.92 0.06 14.06
CA GLU A 113 6.32 -0.88 13.00
C GLU A 113 6.42 -2.34 13.48
N SER A 114 6.57 -2.54 14.80
CA SER A 114 6.67 -3.88 15.41
C SER A 114 5.31 -4.54 15.67
N ASP A 115 4.20 -3.80 15.65
CA ASP A 115 2.86 -4.34 15.97
C ASP A 115 2.17 -4.96 14.77
N THR A 116 2.90 -5.79 14.04
CA THR A 116 2.45 -6.50 12.84
C THR A 116 1.30 -7.47 13.08
N ARG A 117 0.72 -7.53 14.28
CA ARG A 117 -0.44 -8.36 14.63
C ARG A 117 -1.70 -7.54 14.89
N ASP A 118 -1.61 -6.22 15.03
CA ASP A 118 -2.79 -5.38 15.23
C ASP A 118 -3.70 -5.44 13.98
N PRO A 119 -4.97 -5.86 14.11
CA PRO A 119 -5.83 -6.08 12.96
C PRO A 119 -6.13 -4.81 12.16
N LEU A 120 -6.33 -3.67 12.83
CA LEU A 120 -6.68 -2.43 12.14
C LEU A 120 -5.47 -1.82 11.44
N LEU A 121 -4.30 -1.84 12.08
CA LEU A 121 -3.04 -1.44 11.45
C LEU A 121 -2.75 -2.27 10.20
N LYS A 122 -2.95 -3.59 10.26
CA LYS A 122 -2.85 -4.46 9.07
C LYS A 122 -3.78 -4.01 7.96
N LYS A 123 -5.05 -3.72 8.26
CA LYS A 123 -6.01 -3.22 7.26
C LYS A 123 -5.54 -1.90 6.65
N VAL A 124 -5.06 -0.95 7.46
CA VAL A 124 -4.53 0.33 6.98
C VAL A 124 -3.32 0.13 6.05
N ILE A 125 -2.41 -0.77 6.40
CA ILE A 125 -1.26 -1.12 5.55
C ILE A 125 -1.75 -1.74 4.22
N GLN A 126 -2.68 -2.71 4.28
CA GLN A 126 -3.25 -3.34 3.09
C GLN A 126 -3.98 -2.33 2.18
N VAL A 127 -4.77 -1.41 2.75
CA VAL A 127 -5.40 -0.33 2.00
C VAL A 127 -4.35 0.52 1.30
N THR A 128 -3.25 0.86 1.99
CA THR A 128 -2.16 1.64 1.40
C THR A 128 -1.53 0.90 0.21
N MET A 129 -1.32 -0.41 0.31
CA MET A 129 -0.82 -1.24 -0.80
C MET A 129 -1.77 -1.17 -2.01
N TRP A 130 -3.08 -1.27 -1.79
CA TRP A 130 -4.07 -1.12 -2.87
C TRP A 130 -4.06 0.28 -3.49
N VAL A 131 -3.86 1.33 -2.70
CA VAL A 131 -3.69 2.70 -3.21
C VAL A 131 -2.45 2.81 -4.10
N THR A 132 -1.35 2.13 -3.75
CA THR A 132 -0.15 2.06 -4.58
C THR A 132 -0.46 1.42 -5.93
N LEU A 133 -1.00 0.20 -5.95
CA LEU A 133 -1.32 -0.50 -7.20
C LEU A 133 -2.31 0.29 -8.07
N LEU A 134 -3.38 0.84 -7.50
CA LEU A 134 -4.33 1.67 -8.25
C LEU A 134 -3.66 2.92 -8.83
N SER A 135 -2.71 3.50 -8.11
CA SER A 135 -1.95 4.65 -8.60
C SER A 135 -1.05 4.29 -9.76
N ASP A 136 -0.41 3.12 -9.72
CA ASP A 136 0.44 2.62 -10.81
C ASP A 136 -0.39 2.26 -12.06
N MET A 137 -1.63 1.83 -11.84
CA MET A 137 -2.60 1.51 -12.89
C MET A 137 -3.26 2.72 -13.54
N ALA A 138 -3.29 3.87 -12.87
CA ALA A 138 -4.01 5.05 -13.35
C ALA A 138 -3.32 5.67 -14.56
N ASP A 139 -4.09 5.98 -15.61
CA ASP A 139 -3.57 6.71 -16.77
C ASP A 139 -3.16 8.14 -16.40
N HIS A 140 -3.94 8.75 -15.50
CA HIS A 140 -3.68 10.09 -14.99
C HIS A 140 -4.05 10.20 -13.52
N ILE A 141 -3.29 11.02 -12.79
CA ILE A 141 -3.62 11.45 -11.43
C ILE A 141 -3.91 12.94 -11.51
N GLN A 142 -5.15 13.32 -11.19
CA GLN A 142 -5.57 14.72 -11.15
C GLN A 142 -5.24 15.35 -9.79
N ASP A 143 -5.50 16.66 -9.67
CA ASP A 143 -5.44 17.37 -8.40
C ASP A 143 -6.24 16.64 -7.31
N ASN A 144 -5.79 16.74 -6.07
CA ASN A 144 -6.34 16.01 -4.91
C ASN A 144 -6.26 14.47 -5.01
N ASN A 145 -5.29 13.92 -5.75
CA ASN A 145 -5.02 12.49 -5.88
C ASN A 145 -6.17 11.68 -6.51
N VAL A 146 -7.02 12.28 -7.35
CA VAL A 146 -8.05 11.53 -8.07
C VAL A 146 -7.38 10.69 -9.16
N LEU A 147 -7.54 9.38 -9.08
CA LEU A 147 -7.02 8.39 -10.01
C LEU A 147 -7.99 8.24 -11.18
N VAL A 148 -7.53 8.44 -12.41
CA VAL A 148 -8.33 8.37 -13.62
C VAL A 148 -7.86 7.22 -14.49
N PHE A 149 -8.80 6.36 -14.89
CA PHE A 149 -8.56 5.18 -15.71
C PHE A 149 -9.41 5.24 -16.98
N PHE A 150 -8.79 5.06 -18.14
CA PHE A 150 -9.42 4.98 -19.44
C PHE A 150 -9.39 3.53 -19.92
N VAL A 151 -10.50 2.81 -19.70
CA VAL A 151 -10.57 1.41 -20.13
C VAL A 151 -11.26 1.31 -21.48
N HIS A 152 -10.57 0.68 -22.44
CA HIS A 152 -11.10 0.38 -23.76
C HIS A 152 -11.96 -0.89 -23.72
N HIS A 153 -13.27 -0.75 -23.93
CA HIS A 153 -14.15 -1.89 -24.06
C HIS A 153 -14.17 -2.43 -25.50
N LYS A 154 -14.55 -3.71 -25.66
CA LYS A 154 -14.59 -4.45 -26.94
C LYS A 154 -15.43 -3.77 -28.04
N GLU A 155 -16.35 -2.87 -27.68
CA GLU A 155 -17.18 -2.10 -28.62
C GLU A 155 -16.52 -0.80 -29.12
N GLY A 156 -15.25 -0.54 -28.78
CA GLY A 156 -14.55 0.70 -29.16
C GLY A 156 -14.94 1.93 -28.32
N LYS A 157 -15.79 1.76 -27.30
CA LYS A 157 -16.12 2.80 -26.33
C LYS A 157 -15.10 2.80 -25.19
N THR A 158 -14.47 3.94 -24.94
CA THR A 158 -13.67 4.17 -23.74
C THR A 158 -14.58 4.68 -22.63
N LYS A 159 -14.57 4.02 -21.48
CA LYS A 159 -15.28 4.51 -20.29
C LYS A 159 -14.25 5.03 -19.28
N PRO A 160 -14.35 6.30 -18.85
CA PRO A 160 -13.51 6.82 -17.78
C PRO A 160 -14.03 6.32 -16.43
N TYR A 161 -13.12 5.87 -15.56
CA TYR A 161 -13.37 5.61 -14.15
C TYR A 161 -12.54 6.57 -13.32
N GLN A 162 -13.14 7.13 -12.27
CA GLN A 162 -12.47 8.04 -11.35
C GLN A 162 -12.57 7.49 -9.92
N ILE A 163 -11.43 7.39 -9.24
CA ILE A 163 -11.35 6.95 -7.85
C ILE A 163 -10.62 8.01 -7.04
N THR A 164 -11.26 8.51 -6.00
CA THR A 164 -10.56 9.21 -4.91
C THR A 164 -10.13 8.14 -3.90
N PRO A 165 -8.83 7.87 -3.72
CA PRO A 165 -8.34 6.74 -2.93
C PRO A 165 -8.39 7.04 -1.42
N PHE A 166 -9.58 7.44 -0.92
CA PHE A 166 -9.78 7.78 0.48
C PHE A 166 -11.10 7.18 0.99
N VAL A 167 -11.02 6.55 2.16
CA VAL A 167 -12.13 6.03 2.95
C VAL A 167 -11.79 6.31 4.42
N ASP A 168 -12.80 6.62 5.22
CA ASP A 168 -12.63 6.90 6.64
C ASP A 168 -12.19 5.66 7.42
N LEU A 169 -11.43 5.86 8.50
CA LEU A 169 -10.87 4.78 9.30
C LEU A 169 -11.95 3.83 9.87
N GLN A 170 -13.12 4.38 10.23
CA GLN A 170 -14.26 3.60 10.74
C GLN A 170 -14.79 2.61 9.68
N VAL A 171 -14.88 3.05 8.43
CA VAL A 171 -15.30 2.18 7.33
C VAL A 171 -14.25 1.10 7.08
N ILE A 172 -12.96 1.43 7.12
CA ILE A 172 -11.87 0.42 7.01
C ILE A 172 -11.92 -0.60 8.16
N GLU A 173 -12.26 -0.18 9.37
CA GLU A 173 -12.42 -1.08 10.50
C GLU A 173 -13.52 -2.12 10.26
N GLU A 174 -14.61 -1.74 9.59
CA GLU A 174 -15.75 -2.60 9.26
C GLU A 174 -15.55 -3.41 7.96
N LEU A 175 -14.75 -2.93 7.02
CA LEU A 175 -14.51 -3.61 5.73
C LEU A 175 -13.86 -4.99 5.90
N GLU A 176 -14.43 -5.99 5.23
CA GLU A 176 -13.81 -7.30 5.09
C GLU A 176 -12.85 -7.30 3.89
N LEU A 177 -11.55 -7.11 4.16
CA LEU A 177 -10.51 -7.27 3.15
C LEU A 177 -10.22 -8.77 2.98
N ASP A 178 -10.74 -9.34 1.90
CA ASP A 178 -10.71 -10.79 1.64
C ASP A 178 -9.53 -11.24 0.76
N CYS A 179 -8.68 -10.30 0.34
CA CYS A 179 -7.51 -10.55 -0.48
C CYS A 179 -6.24 -10.66 0.37
N ASP A 180 -5.59 -11.82 0.32
CA ASP A 180 -4.32 -12.06 0.98
C ASP A 180 -3.15 -11.30 0.31
N GLU A 181 -2.07 -11.12 1.07
CA GLU A 181 -0.86 -10.42 0.60
C GLU A 181 -0.25 -11.09 -0.64
N ALA A 182 -0.27 -12.42 -0.73
CA ALA A 182 0.28 -13.13 -1.88
C ALA A 182 -0.49 -12.85 -3.18
N ARG A 183 -1.81 -12.64 -3.11
CA ARG A 183 -2.65 -12.22 -4.24
C ARG A 183 -2.32 -10.81 -4.68
N TYR A 184 -2.15 -9.89 -3.72
CA TYR A 184 -1.67 -8.54 -4.02
C TYR A 184 -0.32 -8.58 -4.73
N GLU A 185 0.66 -9.30 -4.19
CA GLU A 185 2.01 -9.39 -4.75
C GLU A 185 2.01 -9.96 -6.17
N ARG A 186 1.11 -10.91 -6.49
CA ARG A 186 0.96 -11.41 -7.85
C ARG A 186 0.44 -10.34 -8.81
N LEU A 187 -0.56 -9.55 -8.41
CA LEU A 187 -1.07 -8.44 -9.23
C LEU A 187 0.01 -7.38 -9.41
N HIS A 188 0.57 -6.90 -8.30
CA HIS A 188 1.59 -5.86 -8.29
C HIS A 188 2.84 -6.27 -9.09
N GLY A 189 3.34 -7.50 -8.87
CA GLY A 189 4.47 -8.04 -9.63
C GLY A 189 4.14 -8.21 -11.12
N SER A 190 2.92 -8.62 -11.45
CA SER A 190 2.50 -8.77 -12.85
C SER A 190 2.39 -7.44 -13.59
N TRP A 191 2.02 -6.36 -12.89
CA TRP A 191 1.95 -5.01 -13.45
C TRP A 191 3.35 -4.45 -13.78
N HIS A 192 4.31 -4.72 -12.90
CA HIS A 192 5.69 -4.20 -12.98
C HIS A 192 6.67 -5.13 -13.72
N LEU A 193 6.24 -6.33 -14.11
CA LEU A 193 7.09 -7.22 -14.90
C LEU A 193 7.35 -6.59 -16.28
N GLU A 194 8.60 -6.26 -16.55
CA GLU A 194 9.06 -5.69 -17.83
C GLU A 194 9.51 -6.82 -18.78
N ASP A 195 8.69 -7.11 -19.79
CA ASP A 195 8.99 -8.03 -20.86
C ASP A 195 8.18 -7.69 -22.13
N ALA A 196 8.20 -8.56 -23.13
CA ALA A 196 7.48 -8.35 -24.39
C ALA A 196 5.95 -8.28 -24.24
N GLN A 197 5.38 -8.77 -23.14
CA GLN A 197 3.95 -8.88 -22.88
C GLN A 197 3.44 -7.87 -21.82
N THR A 198 4.28 -6.94 -21.34
CA THR A 198 3.91 -5.96 -20.30
C THR A 198 2.61 -5.22 -20.63
N LYS A 199 2.49 -4.67 -21.85
CA LYS A 199 1.30 -3.90 -22.25
C LYS A 199 0.03 -4.74 -22.26
N ASP A 200 0.13 -5.99 -22.66
CA ASP A 200 -1.01 -6.90 -22.71
C ASP A 200 -1.46 -7.27 -21.29
N ARG A 201 -0.52 -7.58 -20.39
CA ARG A 201 -0.82 -7.82 -18.97
C ARG A 201 -1.50 -6.62 -18.32
N GLN A 202 -0.97 -5.43 -18.54
CA GLN A 202 -1.54 -4.19 -18.02
C GLN A 202 -2.95 -3.95 -18.59
N SER A 203 -3.14 -4.15 -19.90
CA SER A 203 -4.46 -4.03 -20.53
C SER A 203 -5.47 -5.04 -19.97
N VAL A 204 -5.07 -6.29 -19.77
CA VAL A 204 -5.93 -7.33 -19.19
C VAL A 204 -6.31 -6.96 -17.76
N MET A 205 -5.36 -6.46 -16.96
CA MET A 205 -5.62 -6.01 -15.59
C MET A 205 -6.61 -4.84 -15.55
N LEU A 206 -6.48 -3.85 -16.44
CA LEU A 206 -7.43 -2.74 -16.55
C LEU A 206 -8.84 -3.21 -16.96
N VAL A 207 -8.94 -4.22 -17.84
CA VAL A 207 -10.24 -4.82 -18.21
C VAL A 207 -10.87 -5.49 -17.00
N SER A 208 -10.12 -6.30 -16.25
CA SER A 208 -10.61 -6.95 -15.03
C SER A 208 -11.01 -5.93 -13.95
N PHE A 209 -10.27 -4.82 -13.83
CA PHE A 209 -10.65 -3.71 -12.96
C PHE A 209 -11.99 -3.08 -13.40
N ALA A 210 -12.15 -2.77 -14.69
CA ALA A 210 -13.39 -2.19 -15.20
C ALA A 210 -14.61 -3.11 -15.00
N GLU A 211 -14.42 -4.44 -15.05
CA GLU A 211 -15.48 -5.40 -14.73
C GLU A 211 -15.96 -5.25 -13.28
N ILE A 212 -15.04 -5.07 -12.31
CA ILE A 212 -15.40 -4.78 -10.92
C ILE A 212 -16.17 -3.46 -10.83
N MET A 213 -15.61 -2.40 -11.42
CA MET A 213 -16.18 -1.06 -11.35
C MET A 213 -17.51 -0.93 -12.11
N SER A 214 -17.77 -1.77 -13.11
CA SER A 214 -19.02 -1.79 -13.87
C SER A 214 -20.22 -2.29 -13.07
N SER A 215 -19.97 -3.00 -11.96
CA SER A 215 -21.01 -3.53 -11.07
C SER A 215 -21.48 -2.54 -9.98
N MET A 216 -20.98 -1.31 -10.02
CA MET A 216 -21.29 -0.27 -9.05
C MET A 216 -22.68 0.34 -9.25
N GLU A 217 -23.39 0.56 -8.16
CA GLU A 217 -24.65 1.31 -8.13
C GLU A 217 -24.39 2.82 -8.03
N ASP A 218 -25.27 3.65 -8.61
CA ASP A 218 -25.16 5.10 -8.57
C ASP A 218 -25.09 5.62 -7.12
N GLY A 219 -24.08 6.46 -6.82
CA GLY A 219 -23.87 7.06 -5.51
C GLY A 219 -22.97 6.27 -4.55
N SER A 220 -22.50 5.09 -4.93
CA SER A 220 -21.54 4.30 -4.14
C SER A 220 -20.15 4.95 -4.15
N ASN A 221 -19.36 4.78 -3.07
CA ASN A 221 -17.95 5.20 -3.06
C ASN A 221 -17.11 4.22 -3.91
N PRO A 222 -16.50 4.66 -5.02
CA PRO A 222 -15.73 3.78 -5.90
C PRO A 222 -14.57 3.06 -5.21
N PHE A 223 -13.90 3.71 -4.28
CA PHE A 223 -12.74 3.14 -3.60
C PHE A 223 -13.16 2.06 -2.61
N GLU A 224 -14.24 2.29 -1.86
CA GLU A 224 -14.80 1.32 -0.94
C GLU A 224 -15.27 0.05 -1.66
N ILE A 225 -15.99 0.23 -2.79
CA ILE A 225 -16.42 -0.88 -3.65
C ILE A 225 -15.21 -1.69 -4.14
N PHE A 226 -14.14 -1.01 -4.56
CA PHE A 226 -12.92 -1.69 -4.96
C PHE A 226 -12.31 -2.50 -3.81
N LEU A 227 -12.13 -1.90 -2.63
CA LEU A 227 -11.55 -2.56 -1.46
C LEU A 227 -12.33 -3.82 -1.05
N ALA A 228 -13.66 -3.76 -1.10
CA ALA A 228 -14.55 -4.88 -0.81
C ALA A 228 -14.53 -6.00 -1.88
N ASN A 229 -13.89 -5.76 -3.04
CA ASN A 229 -13.85 -6.70 -4.17
C ASN A 229 -12.42 -7.06 -4.58
N THR A 230 -11.42 -6.85 -3.72
CA THR A 230 -10.00 -7.06 -4.05
C THR A 230 -9.66 -8.50 -4.42
N LYS A 231 -10.26 -9.51 -3.77
CA LYS A 231 -10.09 -10.91 -4.18
C LYS A 231 -10.73 -11.20 -5.53
N LYS A 232 -11.95 -10.69 -5.75
CA LYS A 232 -12.67 -10.83 -7.02
C LYS A 232 -11.89 -10.18 -8.16
N PHE A 233 -11.25 -9.04 -7.90
CA PHE A 233 -10.36 -8.39 -8.86
C PHE A 233 -9.18 -9.30 -9.26
N HIS A 234 -8.48 -9.88 -8.27
CA HIS A 234 -7.43 -10.87 -8.55
C HIS A 234 -7.95 -12.05 -9.38
N ASP A 235 -9.06 -12.67 -8.98
CA ASP A 235 -9.60 -13.84 -9.66
C ASP A 235 -10.00 -13.52 -11.10
N ARG A 236 -10.62 -12.35 -11.33
CA ARG A 236 -10.95 -11.85 -12.68
C ARG A 236 -9.71 -11.56 -13.52
N TYR A 237 -8.64 -11.06 -12.92
CA TYR A 237 -7.38 -10.87 -13.62
C TYR A 237 -6.81 -12.22 -14.10
N CYS A 238 -6.75 -13.21 -13.21
CA CYS A 238 -6.25 -14.54 -13.56
C CYS A 238 -7.08 -15.19 -14.67
N GLU A 239 -8.41 -15.17 -14.57
CA GLU A 239 -9.33 -15.70 -15.60
C GLU A 239 -9.12 -15.01 -16.95
N ASN A 240 -9.10 -13.67 -16.98
CA ASN A 240 -8.95 -12.92 -18.21
C ASN A 240 -7.56 -13.10 -18.84
N TYR A 241 -6.52 -13.23 -18.02
CA TYR A 241 -5.17 -13.50 -18.48
C TYR A 241 -5.02 -14.90 -19.07
N GLU A 242 -5.63 -15.91 -18.46
CA GLU A 242 -5.68 -17.27 -19.01
C GLU A 242 -6.40 -17.29 -20.38
N ILE A 243 -7.53 -16.58 -20.50
CA ILE A 243 -8.23 -16.44 -21.78
C ILE A 243 -7.35 -15.75 -22.82
N TYR A 244 -6.62 -14.70 -22.44
CA TYR A 244 -5.69 -13.99 -23.33
C TYR A 244 -4.59 -14.92 -23.86
N VAL A 245 -3.92 -15.66 -22.97
CA VAL A 245 -2.84 -16.60 -23.34
C VAL A 245 -3.38 -17.73 -24.24
N ASN A 246 -4.56 -18.27 -23.94
CA ASN A 246 -5.18 -19.32 -24.74
C ASN A 246 -5.55 -18.82 -26.14
N ARG A 247 -6.09 -17.60 -26.26
CA ARG A 247 -6.38 -16.99 -27.57
C ARG A 247 -5.11 -16.79 -28.39
N PHE A 248 -4.06 -16.25 -27.79
CA PHE A 248 -2.76 -16.09 -28.45
C PHE A 248 -2.22 -17.43 -28.98
N THR A 249 -2.34 -18.49 -28.18
CA THR A 249 -1.92 -19.84 -28.56
C THR A 249 -2.72 -20.36 -29.76
N VAL A 250 -4.04 -20.20 -29.74
CA VAL A 250 -4.92 -20.60 -30.85
C VAL A 250 -4.63 -19.79 -32.12
N ASP A 251 -4.48 -18.47 -32.01
CA ASP A 251 -4.20 -17.59 -33.14
C ASP A 251 -2.83 -17.92 -33.77
N SER A 252 -1.83 -18.26 -32.94
CA SER A 252 -0.53 -18.74 -33.43
C SER A 252 -0.66 -20.06 -34.20
N GLN A 253 -1.47 -21.01 -33.72
CA GLN A 253 -1.71 -22.28 -34.41
C GLN A 253 -2.45 -22.08 -35.73
N LEU A 254 -3.46 -21.20 -35.75
CA LEU A 254 -4.19 -20.87 -36.98
C LEU A 254 -3.26 -20.23 -38.02
N ARG A 255 -2.38 -19.32 -37.59
CA ARG A 255 -1.39 -18.70 -38.47
C ARG A 255 -0.42 -19.71 -39.07
N GLU A 256 0.05 -20.67 -38.26
CA GLU A 256 0.93 -21.74 -38.75
C GLU A 256 0.22 -22.64 -39.78
N ILE A 257 -1.05 -22.97 -39.55
CA ILE A 257 -1.87 -23.72 -40.51
C ILE A 257 -2.03 -22.94 -41.83
N ASP A 258 -2.30 -21.64 -41.76
CA ASP A 258 -2.43 -20.80 -42.95
C ASP A 258 -1.11 -20.72 -43.74
N GLU A 259 0.03 -20.59 -43.06
CA GLU A 259 1.36 -20.61 -43.68
C GLU A 259 1.67 -21.95 -44.35
N GLN A 260 1.34 -23.07 -43.70
CA GLN A 260 1.49 -24.41 -44.28
C GLN A 260 0.57 -24.61 -45.49
N HIS A 261 -0.67 -24.12 -45.42
CA HIS A 261 -1.62 -24.20 -46.52
C HIS A 261 -1.15 -23.39 -47.73
N LEU A 262 -0.68 -22.15 -47.52
CA LEU A 262 -0.09 -21.32 -48.57
C LEU A 262 1.15 -21.99 -49.20
N SER A 263 2.03 -22.56 -48.37
CA SER A 263 3.20 -23.32 -48.85
C SER A 263 2.80 -24.52 -49.71
N PHE A 264 1.77 -25.27 -49.30
CA PHE A 264 1.26 -26.42 -50.05
C PHE A 264 0.62 -26.01 -51.38
N VAL A 265 -0.21 -24.96 -51.39
CA VAL A 265 -0.81 -24.41 -52.61
C VAL A 265 0.28 -23.92 -53.58
N GLY A 266 1.32 -23.25 -53.08
CA GLY A 266 2.47 -22.84 -53.90
C GLY A 266 3.15 -24.03 -54.59
N LYS A 267 3.43 -25.11 -53.83
CA LYS A 267 4.01 -26.34 -54.40
C LYS A 267 3.12 -26.99 -55.46
N LEU A 268 1.79 -26.96 -55.28
CA LEU A 268 0.85 -27.47 -56.28
C LEU A 268 0.85 -26.62 -57.55
N GLN A 269 0.91 -25.28 -57.42
CA GLN A 269 1.04 -24.41 -58.59
C GLN A 269 2.33 -24.71 -59.35
N ASP A 270 3.46 -24.83 -58.65
CA ASP A 270 4.75 -25.18 -59.28
C ASP A 270 4.69 -26.51 -60.05
N LEU A 271 3.91 -27.49 -59.56
CA LEU A 271 3.70 -28.79 -60.23
C LEU A 271 2.78 -28.71 -61.45
N VAL A 272 1.80 -27.79 -61.47
CA VAL A 272 0.83 -27.62 -62.56
C VAL A 272 1.35 -26.68 -63.66
N THR A 273 2.33 -25.82 -63.33
CA THR A 273 3.00 -24.94 -64.31
C THR A 273 4.26 -25.53 -64.96
N LEU A 274 4.58 -26.80 -64.65
CA LEU A 274 5.55 -27.65 -65.34
C LEU A 274 4.88 -28.45 -66.48
#